data_AF-F2IXF8-F1
#
_entry.id   AF-F2IXF8-F1
#
_cell.length_a   1.000
_cell.length_b   1.000
_cell.length_c   1.000
_cell.angle_alpha   90.00
_cell.angle_beta   90.00
_cell.angle_gamma   90.00
#
_symmetry.space_group_name_H-M   'P 1'
#
loop_
_entity.id
_entity.type
_entity.pdbx_description
1 polymer ?
#
loop_
_entity_poly.entity_id
_entity_poly.type
_entity_poly.pdbx_seq_one_letter_code
_entity_poly.pdbx_strand_id
1 'polypeptide(L)'
;MAVAALLLVFASPGQAVLPAHGETAAVAVAIDARIAGDDVRTRFVLDLDGQIPFSVSTLADPYRLVIDLPATDFKLPADSGREGRGLIRTWRYGMFAPGKSRIVLDATGPVEVDKTFVLPAVDDQPARLVIDLVRTTREAFLEEVRKTRLAVEESAPKLAAPKGDRLDVRTVPGKPVIVLDPGHGGIDTGAVGVAGTLEKAVVLDFASVLKRKLEETGRYTVHLTRESDTFVPLRKRVKFGREMKADLFVSIHADSVRHSRDAVRGATVYTLSEKASDDLAAQVAESENLSDVIAGVELAEEPADVTDILIDLARRETKNFSTHFARTLVSELRSAVKLINNPHRSGGFVVLKAHDVPSVLLELGYLSNEHDEKLLVSEAWRERTANAVTEAIGAFFMPRFAMEKSALPK
;
A
#
# COMPACT_ATOMS: atom_id res chain seq x y z
N MET A 1 76.18 -16.70 -42.15
CA MET A 1 75.38 -15.90 -43.09
C MET A 1 73.92 -16.17 -42.82
N ALA A 2 73.13 -15.10 -42.75
CA ALA A 2 71.71 -15.09 -42.43
C ALA A 2 70.85 -15.89 -43.41
N VAL A 3 69.78 -16.51 -42.92
CA VAL A 3 68.48 -16.59 -43.60
C VAL A 3 67.38 -16.61 -42.53
N ALA A 4 66.40 -15.72 -42.73
CA ALA A 4 65.23 -15.52 -41.90
C ALA A 4 64.23 -16.69 -41.99
N ALA A 5 63.58 -17.02 -40.87
CA ALA A 5 62.37 -17.83 -40.84
C ALA A 5 61.28 -17.10 -40.05
N LEU A 6 60.18 -16.87 -40.75
CA LEU A 6 58.93 -16.26 -40.34
C LEU A 6 58.23 -17.14 -39.29
N LEU A 7 57.87 -16.59 -38.14
CA LEU A 7 56.98 -17.24 -37.17
C LEU A 7 55.78 -16.34 -36.91
N LEU A 8 54.64 -16.76 -37.48
CA LEU A 8 53.30 -16.24 -37.23
C LEU A 8 52.91 -16.52 -35.78
N VAL A 9 52.66 -15.46 -35.00
CA VAL A 9 52.05 -15.56 -33.66
C VAL A 9 50.54 -15.56 -33.84
N PHE A 10 49.90 -16.68 -33.52
CA PHE A 10 48.45 -16.78 -33.37
C PHE A 10 48.02 -16.05 -32.09
N ALA A 11 47.20 -15.01 -32.24
CA ALA A 11 46.54 -14.34 -31.12
C ALA A 11 45.43 -15.25 -30.57
N SER A 12 45.58 -15.70 -29.33
CA SER A 12 44.47 -16.28 -28.55
C SER A 12 43.52 -15.16 -28.11
N PRO A 13 42.19 -15.34 -28.18
CA PRO A 13 41.26 -14.37 -27.61
C PRO A 13 41.41 -14.42 -26.08
N GLY A 14 41.96 -13.35 -25.50
CA GLY A 14 41.99 -13.15 -24.07
C GLY A 14 40.57 -13.14 -23.52
N GLN A 15 40.31 -14.02 -22.54
CA GLN A 15 39.10 -13.98 -21.74
C GLN A 15 38.98 -12.59 -21.10
N ALA A 16 37.96 -11.84 -21.49
CA ALA A 16 37.56 -10.63 -20.78
C ALA A 16 37.08 -11.06 -19.39
N VAL A 17 37.94 -10.86 -18.38
CA VAL A 17 37.51 -10.84 -16.98
C VAL A 17 36.59 -9.65 -16.85
N LEU A 18 35.28 -9.90 -16.81
CA LEU A 18 34.30 -8.89 -16.44
C LEU A 18 34.60 -8.46 -15.00
N PRO A 19 34.81 -7.16 -14.73
CA PRO A 19 35.01 -6.72 -13.37
C PRO A 19 33.66 -6.83 -12.65
N ALA A 20 33.63 -7.60 -11.55
CA ALA A 20 32.53 -7.65 -10.62
C ALA A 20 32.37 -6.28 -9.96
N HIS A 21 31.45 -5.45 -10.46
CA HIS A 21 31.05 -4.22 -9.79
C HIS A 21 29.79 -4.51 -8.97
N GLY A 22 30.01 -4.92 -7.72
CA GLY A 22 29.16 -4.48 -6.63
C GLY A 22 29.58 -3.06 -6.26
N GLU A 23 29.20 -2.07 -7.08
CA GLU A 23 29.28 -0.67 -6.65
C GLU A 23 28.11 -0.40 -5.70
N THR A 24 28.41 -0.31 -4.41
CA THR A 24 27.55 0.42 -3.48
C THR A 24 27.46 1.85 -3.98
N ALA A 25 26.30 2.26 -4.51
CA ALA A 25 26.06 3.62 -4.93
C ALA A 25 26.42 4.58 -3.79
N ALA A 26 27.27 5.57 -4.07
CA ALA A 26 27.68 6.56 -3.09
C ALA A 26 26.44 7.30 -2.55
N VAL A 27 26.30 7.37 -1.22
CA VAL A 27 25.22 8.08 -0.54
C VAL A 27 25.57 9.57 -0.56
N ALA A 28 24.71 10.40 -1.14
CA ALA A 28 24.91 11.84 -1.14
C ALA A 28 24.75 12.41 0.28
N VAL A 29 25.39 13.53 0.59
CA VAL A 29 25.33 14.17 1.90
C VAL A 29 24.66 15.53 1.78
N ALA A 30 23.55 15.72 2.49
CA ALA A 30 22.95 17.03 2.72
C ALA A 30 23.60 17.69 3.93
N ILE A 31 24.24 18.85 3.70
CA ILE A 31 25.12 19.54 4.65
C ILE A 31 24.35 20.57 5.45
N ASP A 32 23.55 21.40 4.77
CA ASP A 32 22.77 22.47 5.38
C ASP A 32 21.49 22.74 4.57
N ALA A 33 20.51 23.40 5.18
CA ALA A 33 19.27 23.77 4.53
C ALA A 33 18.74 25.10 5.07
N ARG A 34 18.26 25.96 4.17
CA ARG A 34 17.78 27.29 4.52
C ARG A 34 16.57 27.71 3.71
N ILE A 35 15.74 28.54 4.33
CA ILE A 35 14.59 29.19 3.70
C ILE A 35 14.81 30.70 3.70
N ALA A 36 14.67 31.33 2.53
CA ALA A 36 14.75 32.77 2.35
C ALA A 36 13.51 33.30 1.61
N GLY A 37 13.21 34.58 1.78
CA GLY A 37 12.08 35.25 1.13
C GLY A 37 10.92 35.57 2.08
N ASP A 38 9.75 35.74 1.50
CA ASP A 38 8.52 36.26 2.11
C ASP A 38 7.27 35.50 1.63
N ASP A 39 6.09 36.02 1.94
CA ASP A 39 4.79 35.42 1.65
C ASP A 39 4.32 35.63 0.19
N VAL A 40 5.15 36.23 -0.66
CA VAL A 40 4.96 36.34 -2.11
C VAL A 40 5.87 35.35 -2.83
N ARG A 41 7.14 35.29 -2.44
CA ARG A 41 8.14 34.39 -3.01
C ARG A 41 9.04 33.83 -1.91
N THR A 42 9.16 32.51 -1.86
CA THR A 42 10.02 31.81 -0.91
C THR A 42 10.97 30.87 -1.63
N ARG A 43 12.24 30.92 -1.27
CA ARG A 43 13.30 30.05 -1.78
C ARG A 43 13.69 29.05 -0.70
N PHE A 44 13.62 27.77 -1.04
CA PHE A 44 14.25 26.69 -0.30
C PHE A 44 15.61 26.36 -0.94
N VAL A 45 16.65 26.24 -0.11
CA VAL A 45 18.00 25.85 -0.55
C VAL A 45 18.49 24.70 0.30
N LEU A 46 19.01 23.67 -0.35
CA LEU A 46 19.70 22.53 0.27
C LEU A 46 21.14 22.50 -0.23
N ASP A 47 22.09 22.61 0.69
CA ASP A 47 23.51 22.47 0.41
C ASP A 47 23.89 20.98 0.45
N LEU A 48 24.63 20.54 -0.57
CA LEU A 48 24.94 19.15 -0.88
C LEU A 48 26.45 18.98 -1.14
N ASP A 49 26.97 17.78 -0.88
CA ASP A 49 28.34 17.39 -1.21
C ASP A 49 28.60 17.16 -2.72
N GLY A 50 27.53 17.08 -3.51
CA GLY A 50 27.60 16.92 -4.95
C GLY A 50 26.27 17.19 -5.65
N GLN A 51 26.27 17.16 -6.98
CA GLN A 51 25.05 17.25 -7.76
C GLN A 51 24.29 15.92 -7.72
N ILE A 52 23.00 15.99 -7.43
CA ILE A 52 22.12 14.82 -7.40
C ILE A 52 20.90 15.04 -8.29
N PRO A 53 20.38 13.99 -8.95
CA PRO A 53 19.08 14.07 -9.58
C PRO A 53 18.00 14.27 -8.51
N PHE A 54 16.91 14.94 -8.86
CA PHE A 54 15.77 15.14 -7.97
C PHE A 54 14.49 15.25 -8.79
N SER A 55 13.35 15.02 -8.15
CA SER A 55 12.04 15.30 -8.72
C SER A 55 11.17 16.06 -7.73
N VAL A 56 10.33 16.95 -8.23
CA VAL A 56 9.45 17.79 -7.42
C VAL A 56 8.00 17.51 -7.78
N SER A 57 7.13 17.40 -6.77
CA SER A 57 5.68 17.26 -6.95
C SER A 57 4.92 18.04 -5.88
N THR A 58 3.67 18.41 -6.18
CA THR A 58 2.78 19.12 -5.26
C THR A 58 1.66 18.20 -4.76
N LEU A 59 1.20 18.40 -3.53
CA LEU A 59 0.06 17.68 -2.94
C LEU A 59 -0.94 18.68 -2.35
N ALA A 60 -2.23 18.43 -2.55
CA ALA A 60 -3.31 19.19 -1.91
C ALA A 60 -3.72 18.55 -0.57
N ASP A 61 -4.33 19.37 0.29
CA ASP A 61 -5.00 18.98 1.53
C ASP A 61 -4.12 18.24 2.58
N PRO A 62 -3.25 18.97 3.33
CA PRO A 62 -2.78 20.35 3.11
C PRO A 62 -1.83 20.52 1.92
N TYR A 63 -1.68 21.78 1.46
CA TYR A 63 -0.74 22.18 0.40
C TYR A 63 0.70 21.83 0.79
N ARG A 64 1.35 20.96 0.00
CA ARG A 64 2.73 20.52 0.24
C ARG A 64 3.52 20.55 -1.07
N LEU A 65 4.82 20.78 -0.94
CA LEU A 65 5.81 20.49 -1.96
C LEU A 65 6.65 19.28 -1.53
N VAL A 66 6.76 18.28 -2.38
CA VAL A 66 7.54 17.06 -2.14
C VAL A 66 8.72 17.02 -3.09
N ILE A 67 9.91 16.80 -2.55
CA ILE A 67 11.18 16.73 -3.27
C ILE A 67 11.76 15.34 -3.02
N ASP A 68 11.87 14.53 -4.06
CA ASP A 68 12.46 13.19 -4.00
C ASP A 68 13.91 13.24 -4.46
N LEU A 69 14.77 12.60 -3.69
CA LEU A 69 16.21 12.51 -3.86
C LEU A 69 16.64 11.02 -3.85
N PRO A 70 17.80 10.68 -4.42
CA PRO A 70 18.49 9.42 -4.15
C PRO A 70 18.80 9.23 -2.66
N ALA A 71 19.51 8.15 -2.31
CA ALA A 71 19.99 7.94 -0.95
C ALA A 71 20.77 9.16 -0.48
N THR A 72 20.25 9.87 0.51
CA THR A 72 20.87 11.08 1.06
C THR A 72 20.98 10.96 2.57
N ASP A 73 22.21 11.07 3.09
CA ASP A 73 22.52 11.23 4.50
C ASP A 73 22.36 12.70 4.89
N PHE A 74 21.44 12.99 5.81
CA PHE A 74 21.13 14.37 6.21
C PHE A 74 21.89 14.76 7.47
N LYS A 75 22.95 15.55 7.31
CA LYS A 75 23.78 16.08 8.40
C LYS A 75 23.36 17.49 8.80
N LEU A 76 22.05 17.73 8.81
CA LEU A 76 21.45 19.01 9.13
C LEU A 76 21.41 19.24 10.65
N PRO A 77 21.43 20.50 11.14
CA PRO A 77 21.17 20.80 12.55
C PRO A 77 19.86 20.16 13.05
N ALA A 78 19.82 19.70 14.30
CA ALA A 78 18.71 18.91 14.86
C ALA A 78 17.34 19.62 14.84
N ASP A 79 17.34 20.96 14.83
CA ASP A 79 16.13 21.79 14.77
C ASP A 79 15.75 22.23 13.35
N SER A 80 16.51 21.82 12.34
CA SER A 80 16.21 22.08 10.92
C SER A 80 14.83 21.51 10.57
N GLY A 81 13.99 22.31 9.92
CA GLY A 81 12.62 21.89 9.57
C GLY A 81 11.53 22.43 10.47
N ARG A 82 11.85 22.77 11.73
CA ARG A 82 10.85 23.16 12.73
C ARG A 82 10.31 24.57 12.55
N GLU A 83 11.11 25.47 11.98
CA GLU A 83 10.71 26.84 11.66
C GLU A 83 10.65 27.03 10.14
N GLY A 84 9.50 27.53 9.67
CA GLY A 84 9.31 27.93 8.28
C GLY A 84 9.52 29.44 8.08
N ARG A 85 9.46 29.86 6.82
CA ARG A 85 9.49 31.28 6.43
C ARG A 85 8.68 31.48 5.16
N GLY A 86 7.94 32.59 5.11
CA GLY A 86 7.16 32.99 3.94
C GLY A 86 6.07 31.99 3.59
N LEU A 87 6.17 31.40 2.41
CA LEU A 87 5.24 30.40 1.87
C LEU A 87 5.43 28.99 2.46
N ILE A 88 6.52 28.73 3.19
CA ILE A 88 6.78 27.45 3.84
C ILE A 88 6.50 27.60 5.34
N ARG A 89 5.55 26.82 5.87
CA ARG A 89 5.18 26.78 7.28
C ARG A 89 6.15 25.96 8.11
N THR A 90 6.48 24.78 7.63
CA THR A 90 7.38 23.80 8.24
C THR A 90 7.94 22.92 7.13
N TRP A 91 9.04 22.22 7.41
CA TRP A 91 9.52 21.21 6.49
C TRP A 91 10.16 20.04 7.23
N ARG A 92 10.24 18.89 6.57
CA ARG A 92 10.83 17.68 7.14
C ARG A 92 11.52 16.88 6.06
N TYR A 93 12.45 16.03 6.48
CA TYR A 93 13.28 15.27 5.59
C TYR A 93 13.56 13.88 6.17
N GLY A 94 13.93 12.93 5.31
CA GLY A 94 14.36 11.61 5.74
C GLY A 94 14.39 10.59 4.61
N MET A 95 14.96 9.42 4.89
CA MET A 95 14.85 8.26 4.02
C MET A 95 13.40 7.77 4.02
N PHE A 96 12.80 7.59 2.84
CA PHE A 96 11.40 7.13 2.71
C PHE A 96 11.28 5.78 2.01
N ALA A 97 12.34 5.32 1.35
CA ALA A 97 12.50 3.98 0.81
C ALA A 97 13.99 3.64 0.76
N PRO A 98 14.39 2.35 0.72
CA PRO A 98 15.78 1.98 0.53
C PRO A 98 16.38 2.68 -0.68
N GLY A 99 17.48 3.42 -0.46
CA GLY A 99 18.15 4.16 -1.51
C GLY A 99 17.44 5.44 -1.99
N LYS A 100 16.40 5.92 -1.29
CA LYS A 100 15.68 7.15 -1.64
C LYS A 100 15.38 8.02 -0.41
N SER A 101 15.66 9.31 -0.55
CA SER A 101 15.39 10.34 0.46
C SER A 101 14.33 11.31 -0.03
N ARG A 102 13.59 11.92 0.90
CA ARG A 102 12.52 12.87 0.60
C ARG A 102 12.58 14.06 1.51
N ILE A 103 12.32 15.23 0.96
CA ILE A 103 12.04 16.47 1.68
C ILE A 103 10.60 16.85 1.40
N VAL A 104 9.86 17.25 2.44
CA VAL A 104 8.50 17.76 2.30
C VAL A 104 8.41 19.13 2.94
N LEU A 105 7.99 20.12 2.15
CA LEU A 105 7.73 21.49 2.56
C LEU A 105 6.21 21.65 2.73
N ASP A 106 5.74 21.92 3.94
CA ASP A 106 4.34 22.24 4.19
C ASP A 106 4.11 23.72 3.87
N ALA A 107 3.24 24.03 2.92
CA ALA A 107 3.00 25.39 2.50
C ALA A 107 1.96 26.09 3.38
N THR A 108 2.05 27.41 3.49
CA THR A 108 1.05 28.25 4.18
C THR A 108 -0.24 28.45 3.35
N GLY A 109 -0.20 28.10 2.07
CA GLY A 109 -1.30 28.20 1.11
C GLY A 109 -0.94 27.54 -0.23
N PRO A 110 -1.76 27.72 -1.27
CA PRO A 110 -1.44 27.21 -2.61
C PRO A 110 -0.15 27.87 -3.15
N VAL A 111 0.79 27.06 -3.61
CA VAL A 111 2.09 27.51 -4.14
C VAL A 111 2.39 26.87 -5.49
N GLU A 112 3.03 27.64 -6.38
CA GLU A 112 3.56 27.17 -7.65
C GLU A 112 5.09 27.11 -7.58
N VAL A 113 5.67 26.13 -8.26
CA VAL A 113 7.12 26.00 -8.40
C VAL A 113 7.58 26.91 -9.55
N ASP A 114 8.16 28.06 -9.22
CA ASP A 114 8.66 29.02 -10.22
C ASP A 114 9.94 28.50 -10.89
N LYS A 115 10.90 28.03 -10.08
CA LYS A 115 12.20 27.55 -10.57
C LYS A 115 12.75 26.41 -9.73
N THR A 116 13.38 25.44 -10.40
CA THR A 116 14.20 24.41 -9.74
C THR A 116 15.51 24.25 -10.50
N PHE A 117 16.64 24.23 -9.80
CA PHE A 117 17.95 24.02 -10.40
C PHE A 117 18.97 23.56 -9.36
N VAL A 118 20.05 22.92 -9.84
CA VAL A 118 21.19 22.53 -9.00
C VAL A 118 22.42 23.32 -9.44
N LEU A 119 23.03 24.05 -8.52
CA LEU A 119 24.32 24.69 -8.71
C LEU A 119 25.44 23.71 -8.34
N PRO A 120 26.50 23.57 -9.16
CA PRO A 120 27.67 22.77 -8.79
C PRO A 120 28.42 23.43 -7.62
N ALA A 121 29.24 22.64 -6.92
CA ALA A 121 30.18 23.18 -5.94
C ALA A 121 31.23 24.07 -6.63
N VAL A 122 31.55 25.21 -6.03
CA VAL A 122 32.53 26.18 -6.55
C VAL A 122 33.35 26.72 -5.39
N ASP A 123 34.68 26.60 -5.48
CA ASP A 123 35.61 26.94 -4.40
C ASP A 123 35.20 26.29 -3.07
N ASP A 124 35.07 27.08 -2.00
CA ASP A 124 34.64 26.62 -0.67
C ASP A 124 33.10 26.53 -0.52
N GLN A 125 32.32 26.71 -1.60
CA GLN A 125 30.86 26.65 -1.54
C GLN A 125 30.34 25.27 -2.00
N PRO A 126 29.44 24.63 -1.22
CA PRO A 126 28.86 23.33 -1.56
C PRO A 126 27.95 23.42 -2.79
N ALA A 127 27.63 22.27 -3.39
CA ALA A 127 26.58 22.19 -4.41
C ALA A 127 25.24 22.59 -3.79
N ARG A 128 24.33 23.19 -4.57
CA ARG A 128 23.06 23.70 -4.03
C ARG A 128 21.87 23.29 -4.87
N LEU A 129 20.94 22.56 -4.28
CA LEU A 129 19.60 22.40 -4.84
C LEU A 129 18.76 23.60 -4.42
N VAL A 130 18.24 24.34 -5.41
CA VAL A 130 17.45 25.56 -5.19
C VAL A 130 16.04 25.36 -5.75
N ILE A 131 15.04 25.71 -4.96
CA ILE A 131 13.63 25.65 -5.32
C ILE A 131 12.96 26.97 -4.95
N ASP A 132 12.43 27.66 -5.95
CA ASP A 132 11.66 28.89 -5.79
C ASP A 132 10.17 28.60 -5.85
N LEU A 133 9.46 29.06 -4.83
CA LEU A 133 8.01 28.99 -4.71
C LEU A 133 7.42 30.39 -4.81
N VAL A 134 6.30 30.50 -5.52
CA VAL A 134 5.46 31.70 -5.58
C VAL A 134 4.04 31.37 -5.16
N ARG A 135 3.35 32.33 -4.57
CA ARG A 135 1.93 32.17 -4.22
C ARG A 135 1.10 32.00 -5.48
N THR A 136 0.17 31.06 -5.47
CA THR A 136 -0.78 30.86 -6.58
C THR A 136 -2.22 30.70 -6.07
N THR A 137 -3.18 30.55 -6.97
CA THR A 137 -4.59 30.30 -6.61
C THR A 137 -4.82 28.81 -6.34
N ARG A 138 -5.88 28.48 -5.59
CA ARG A 138 -6.24 27.08 -5.33
C ARG A 138 -6.52 26.32 -6.63
N GLU A 139 -7.18 26.97 -7.57
CA GLU A 139 -7.54 26.40 -8.87
C GLU A 139 -6.30 26.07 -9.69
N ALA A 140 -5.35 27.01 -9.77
CA ALA A 140 -4.08 26.81 -10.46
C ALA A 140 -3.26 25.69 -9.81
N PHE A 141 -3.23 25.65 -8.47
CA PHE A 141 -2.56 24.58 -7.71
C PHE A 141 -3.15 23.20 -8.01
N LEU A 142 -4.47 23.06 -7.95
CA LEU A 142 -5.14 21.78 -8.19
C LEU A 142 -4.97 21.32 -9.64
N GLU A 143 -4.94 22.25 -10.58
CA GLU A 143 -4.65 21.94 -11.98
C GLU A 143 -3.21 21.45 -12.16
N GLU A 144 -2.25 22.01 -11.43
CA GLU A 144 -0.86 21.53 -11.45
C GLU A 144 -0.69 20.14 -10.82
N VAL A 145 -1.40 19.88 -9.71
CA VAL A 145 -1.48 18.52 -9.11
C VAL A 145 -2.07 17.54 -10.13
N ARG A 146 -3.12 17.94 -10.85
CA ARG A 146 -3.76 17.12 -11.90
C ARG A 146 -2.82 16.86 -13.06
N LYS A 147 -2.11 17.88 -13.55
CA LYS A 147 -1.11 17.76 -14.62
C LYS A 147 0.05 16.87 -14.22
N THR A 148 0.59 17.03 -13.01
CA THR A 148 1.66 16.17 -12.48
C THR A 148 1.19 14.71 -12.41
N ARG A 149 -0.03 14.46 -11.92
CA ARG A 149 -0.63 13.12 -11.91
C ARG A 149 -0.75 12.52 -13.33
N LEU A 150 -1.26 13.29 -14.29
CA LEU A 150 -1.41 12.85 -15.68
C LEU A 150 -0.04 12.62 -16.35
N ALA A 151 0.94 13.48 -16.10
CA ALA A 151 2.29 13.33 -16.61
C ALA A 151 2.99 12.10 -16.04
N VAL A 152 2.78 11.76 -14.75
CA VAL A 152 3.26 10.50 -14.15
C VAL A 152 2.54 9.28 -14.73
N GLU A 153 1.24 9.38 -15.01
CA GLU A 153 0.46 8.32 -15.67
C GLU A 153 0.87 8.12 -17.15
N GLU A 154 1.32 9.18 -17.84
CA GLU A 154 1.65 9.17 -19.27
C GLU A 154 3.14 8.91 -19.54
N SER A 155 4.03 9.32 -18.63
CA SER A 155 5.47 8.98 -18.61
C SER A 155 5.77 7.64 -17.94
N ALA A 156 4.77 7.03 -17.28
CA ALA A 156 4.82 5.63 -16.93
C ALA A 156 5.07 4.82 -18.20
N PRO A 157 6.14 4.00 -18.25
CA PRO A 157 6.41 3.24 -19.45
C PRO A 157 5.19 2.36 -19.78
N LYS A 158 4.69 2.42 -21.02
CA LYS A 158 3.85 1.34 -21.58
C LYS A 158 4.74 0.11 -21.80
N LEU A 159 5.19 -0.51 -20.70
CA LEU A 159 5.96 -1.74 -20.76
C LEU A 159 4.99 -2.93 -20.78
N ALA A 160 5.09 -3.72 -21.84
CA ALA A 160 4.69 -5.12 -21.84
C ALA A 160 5.19 -5.79 -20.55
N ALA A 161 4.33 -6.58 -19.89
CA ALA A 161 4.60 -7.23 -18.62
C ALA A 161 6.05 -7.74 -18.50
N PRO A 162 6.90 -7.09 -17.68
CA PRO A 162 8.21 -7.61 -17.36
C PRO A 162 8.16 -8.32 -16.00
N LYS A 163 8.82 -9.47 -15.99
CA LYS A 163 9.04 -10.34 -14.85
C LYS A 163 9.77 -9.57 -13.74
N GLY A 164 9.24 -9.67 -12.51
CA GLY A 164 9.99 -9.35 -11.29
C GLY A 164 9.47 -8.17 -10.48
N ASP A 165 8.20 -8.18 -10.08
CA ASP A 165 7.77 -7.46 -8.87
C ASP A 165 8.42 -8.17 -7.67
N ARG A 166 9.50 -7.60 -7.15
CA ARG A 166 9.88 -7.86 -5.75
C ARG A 166 9.16 -6.83 -4.91
N LEU A 167 7.96 -7.23 -4.45
CA LEU A 167 7.34 -6.68 -3.26
C LEU A 167 8.39 -6.75 -2.12
N ASP A 168 9.01 -5.62 -1.76
CA ASP A 168 9.74 -5.50 -0.49
C ASP A 168 8.70 -5.46 0.63
N VAL A 169 8.11 -6.62 0.91
CA VAL A 169 7.40 -6.85 2.16
C VAL A 169 8.43 -6.68 3.27
N ARG A 170 8.15 -5.81 4.25
CA ARG A 170 8.94 -5.67 5.48
C ARG A 170 9.50 -7.03 5.89
N THR A 171 10.82 -7.23 5.76
CA THR A 171 11.53 -8.40 6.25
C THR A 171 11.63 -8.27 7.76
N VAL A 172 10.49 -8.38 8.45
CA VAL A 172 10.48 -8.68 9.88
C VAL A 172 10.87 -10.15 10.00
N PRO A 173 11.94 -10.50 10.73
CA PRO A 173 12.28 -11.89 10.98
C PRO A 173 11.07 -12.63 11.57
N GLY A 174 10.65 -13.73 10.93
CA GLY A 174 9.53 -14.55 11.38
C GLY A 174 8.46 -14.78 10.31
N LYS A 175 7.57 -15.74 10.59
CA LYS A 175 6.45 -16.08 9.71
C LYS A 175 5.53 -14.87 9.53
N PRO A 176 5.06 -14.56 8.31
CA PRO A 176 4.07 -13.51 8.11
C PRO A 176 2.83 -13.76 8.99
N VAL A 177 2.32 -12.69 9.59
CA VAL A 177 1.14 -12.71 10.45
C VAL A 177 -0.09 -12.40 9.61
N ILE A 178 -1.06 -13.30 9.62
CA ILE A 178 -2.34 -13.13 8.94
C ILE A 178 -3.43 -13.02 10.00
N VAL A 179 -4.25 -11.98 9.88
CA VAL A 179 -5.46 -11.85 10.69
C VAL A 179 -6.66 -12.11 9.80
N LEU A 180 -7.43 -13.13 10.17
CA LEU A 180 -8.73 -13.43 9.58
C LEU A 180 -9.80 -12.83 10.46
N ASP A 181 -10.75 -12.12 9.87
CA ASP A 181 -11.83 -11.48 10.60
C ASP A 181 -13.17 -12.07 10.14
N PRO A 182 -13.71 -13.06 10.85
CA PRO A 182 -15.06 -13.54 10.58
C PRO A 182 -16.08 -12.45 10.95
N GLY A 183 -16.79 -11.90 9.97
CA GLY A 183 -17.78 -10.83 10.14
C GLY A 183 -18.84 -11.14 11.21
N HIS A 184 -19.45 -10.10 11.78
CA HIS A 184 -20.57 -10.20 12.75
C HIS A 184 -20.23 -11.04 14.00
N GLY A 185 -21.23 -11.68 14.62
CA GLY A 185 -21.09 -12.56 15.78
C GLY A 185 -21.94 -12.11 16.96
N GLY A 186 -22.31 -13.06 17.83
CA GLY A 186 -23.16 -12.82 18.99
C GLY A 186 -24.53 -12.27 18.59
N ILE A 187 -24.83 -11.06 19.05
CA ILE A 187 -26.09 -10.36 18.80
C ILE A 187 -26.26 -9.94 17.34
N ASP A 188 -25.15 -9.66 16.65
CA ASP A 188 -25.17 -9.34 15.22
C ASP A 188 -25.11 -10.66 14.43
N THR A 189 -26.22 -11.00 13.78
CA THR A 189 -26.32 -12.21 12.96
C THR A 189 -25.69 -12.05 11.57
N GLY A 190 -25.42 -10.81 11.16
CA GLY A 190 -25.23 -10.46 9.75
C GLY A 190 -26.49 -10.75 8.93
N ALA A 191 -26.30 -10.99 7.64
CA ALA A 191 -27.34 -11.40 6.72
C ALA A 191 -27.98 -12.74 7.14
N VAL A 192 -29.28 -12.85 6.88
CA VAL A 192 -30.06 -14.08 7.02
C VAL A 192 -30.47 -14.55 5.63
N GLY A 193 -30.01 -15.74 5.26
CA GLY A 193 -30.28 -16.36 3.97
C GLY A 193 -31.75 -16.75 3.80
N VAL A 194 -32.11 -17.13 2.56
CA VAL A 194 -33.47 -17.50 2.18
C VAL A 194 -33.95 -18.72 2.98
N ALA A 195 -33.06 -19.67 3.26
CA ALA A 195 -33.35 -20.85 4.09
C ALA A 195 -33.07 -20.64 5.60
N GLY A 196 -32.80 -19.41 6.03
CA GLY A 196 -32.51 -19.08 7.44
C GLY A 196 -31.04 -19.26 7.83
N THR A 197 -30.14 -19.43 6.87
CA THR A 197 -28.69 -19.51 7.14
C THR A 197 -28.19 -18.18 7.71
N LEU A 198 -27.45 -18.23 8.82
CA LEU A 198 -26.88 -17.03 9.44
C LEU A 198 -25.47 -16.78 8.92
N GLU A 199 -25.21 -15.56 8.44
CA GLU A 199 -23.89 -15.14 7.96
C GLU A 199 -22.81 -15.39 8.99
N LYS A 200 -23.02 -14.96 10.25
CA LYS A 200 -22.05 -15.10 11.34
C LYS A 200 -21.53 -16.53 11.54
N ALA A 201 -22.35 -17.54 11.22
CA ALA A 201 -21.99 -18.95 11.33
C ALA A 201 -21.18 -19.40 10.11
N VAL A 202 -21.66 -19.07 8.90
CA VAL A 202 -20.98 -19.39 7.63
C VAL A 202 -19.56 -18.84 7.60
N VAL A 203 -19.39 -17.57 7.97
CA VAL A 203 -18.07 -16.90 7.91
C VAL A 203 -17.11 -17.41 8.98
N LEU A 204 -17.62 -17.80 10.15
CA LEU A 204 -16.80 -18.42 11.21
C LEU A 204 -16.31 -19.82 10.80
N ASP A 205 -17.20 -20.63 10.23
CA ASP A 205 -16.85 -21.95 9.71
C ASP A 205 -15.79 -21.83 8.61
N PHE A 206 -15.99 -20.92 7.65
CA PHE A 206 -15.04 -20.71 6.56
C PHE A 206 -13.69 -20.22 7.09
N ALA A 207 -13.67 -19.24 8.00
CA ALA A 207 -12.45 -18.72 8.60
C ALA A 207 -11.68 -19.81 9.37
N SER A 208 -12.38 -20.71 10.06
CA SER A 208 -11.77 -21.84 10.77
C SER A 208 -11.10 -22.84 9.82
N VAL A 209 -11.75 -23.15 8.69
CA VAL A 209 -11.16 -23.99 7.63
C VAL A 209 -9.95 -23.31 7.00
N LEU A 210 -10.04 -22.01 6.71
CA LEU A 210 -8.94 -21.24 6.13
C LEU A 210 -7.75 -21.13 7.10
N LYS A 211 -7.99 -20.90 8.39
CA LYS A 211 -6.96 -20.90 9.43
C LYS A 211 -6.18 -22.20 9.43
N ARG A 212 -6.88 -23.33 9.54
CA ARG A 212 -6.28 -24.66 9.53
C ARG A 212 -5.39 -24.86 8.31
N LYS A 213 -5.89 -24.56 7.11
CA LYS A 213 -5.12 -24.70 5.86
C LYS A 213 -3.86 -23.84 5.82
N LEU A 214 -3.95 -22.58 6.24
CA LEU A 214 -2.81 -21.67 6.30
C LEU A 214 -1.76 -22.17 7.29
N GLU A 215 -2.18 -22.62 8.48
CA GLU A 215 -1.30 -23.17 9.52
C GLU A 215 -0.65 -24.50 9.10
N GLU A 216 -1.37 -25.38 8.42
CA GLU A 216 -0.86 -26.65 7.87
C GLU A 216 0.28 -26.43 6.87
N THR A 217 0.34 -25.28 6.19
CA THR A 217 1.49 -24.95 5.32
C THR A 217 2.79 -24.72 6.10
N GLY A 218 2.69 -24.43 7.40
CA GLY A 218 3.82 -24.07 8.27
C GLY A 218 4.43 -22.70 7.98
N ARG A 219 3.93 -21.94 7.00
CA ARG A 219 4.53 -20.67 6.54
C ARG A 219 4.05 -19.44 7.29
N TYR A 220 2.90 -19.49 7.96
CA TYR A 220 2.23 -18.33 8.53
C TYR A 220 1.97 -18.48 10.03
N THR A 221 1.75 -17.34 10.68
CA THR A 221 1.08 -17.26 11.98
C THR A 221 -0.32 -16.69 11.73
N VAL A 222 -1.38 -17.38 12.18
CA VAL A 222 -2.75 -16.98 11.85
C VAL A 222 -3.57 -16.70 13.11
N HIS A 223 -4.21 -15.54 13.16
CA HIS A 223 -5.10 -15.15 14.25
C HIS A 223 -6.49 -14.85 13.73
N LEU A 224 -7.50 -15.14 14.55
CA LEU A 224 -8.88 -14.75 14.27
C LEU A 224 -9.28 -13.63 15.23
N THR A 225 -10.03 -12.64 14.74
CA THR A 225 -10.64 -11.62 15.61
C THR A 225 -11.66 -12.21 16.59
N ARG A 226 -12.28 -13.35 16.21
CA ARG A 226 -13.11 -14.19 17.07
C ARG A 226 -13.01 -15.66 16.68
N GLU A 227 -12.98 -16.55 17.67
CA GLU A 227 -12.97 -18.02 17.47
C GLU A 227 -14.30 -18.68 17.89
N SER A 228 -15.25 -17.87 18.37
CA SER A 228 -16.57 -18.30 18.85
C SER A 228 -17.67 -17.38 18.32
N ASP A 229 -18.93 -17.72 18.61
CA ASP A 229 -20.08 -16.86 18.34
C ASP A 229 -20.12 -15.68 19.33
N THR A 230 -19.29 -14.67 19.08
CA THR A 230 -19.13 -13.50 19.95
C THR A 230 -19.04 -12.24 19.12
N PHE A 231 -19.73 -11.19 19.54
CA PHE A 231 -19.68 -9.89 18.88
C PHE A 231 -18.34 -9.19 19.15
N VAL A 232 -17.70 -8.69 18.09
CA VAL A 232 -16.52 -7.83 18.18
C VAL A 232 -16.81 -6.53 17.44
N PRO A 233 -16.71 -5.36 18.09
CA PRO A 233 -16.90 -4.07 17.42
C PRO A 233 -15.90 -3.85 16.29
N LEU A 234 -16.32 -3.18 15.21
CA LEU A 234 -15.52 -2.96 14.00
C LEU A 234 -14.15 -2.33 14.33
N ARG A 235 -14.13 -1.30 15.19
CA ARG A 235 -12.88 -0.64 15.61
C ARG A 235 -11.97 -1.57 16.41
N LYS A 236 -12.52 -2.50 17.20
CA LYS A 236 -11.71 -3.50 17.92
C LYS A 236 -11.09 -4.51 16.96
N ARG A 237 -11.77 -4.89 15.88
CA ARG A 237 -11.21 -5.74 14.81
C ARG A 237 -10.02 -5.09 14.13
N VAL A 238 -10.15 -3.80 13.76
CA VAL A 238 -9.05 -2.99 13.20
C VAL A 238 -7.88 -2.92 14.19
N LYS A 239 -8.16 -2.60 15.46
CA LYS A 239 -7.14 -2.52 16.52
C LYS A 239 -6.41 -3.86 16.70
N PHE A 240 -7.14 -4.96 16.72
CA PHE A 240 -6.59 -6.31 16.84
C PHE A 240 -5.61 -6.62 15.70
N GLY A 241 -5.99 -6.33 14.45
CA GLY A 241 -5.10 -6.47 13.29
C GLY A 241 -3.75 -5.74 13.47
N ARG A 242 -3.82 -4.50 13.98
CA ARG A 242 -2.63 -3.67 14.23
C ARG A 242 -1.81 -4.14 15.42
N GLU A 243 -2.44 -4.53 16.53
CA GLU A 243 -1.77 -5.05 17.73
C GLU A 243 -1.02 -6.35 17.45
N MET A 244 -1.59 -7.21 16.62
CA MET A 244 -0.92 -8.43 16.14
C MET A 244 0.17 -8.18 15.10
N LYS A 245 0.35 -6.91 14.67
CA LYS A 245 1.28 -6.51 13.60
C LYS A 245 1.05 -7.34 12.33
N ALA A 246 -0.22 -7.51 11.96
CA ALA A 246 -0.59 -8.30 10.81
C ALA A 246 0.09 -7.77 9.54
N ASP A 247 0.64 -8.69 8.75
CA ASP A 247 1.15 -8.41 7.41
C ASP A 247 0.02 -8.45 6.36
N LEU A 248 -1.12 -9.07 6.71
CA LEU A 248 -2.33 -9.11 5.91
C LEU A 248 -3.56 -9.29 6.82
N PHE A 249 -4.62 -8.52 6.55
CA PHE A 249 -5.93 -8.62 7.18
C PHE A 249 -6.99 -8.99 6.14
N VAL A 250 -7.80 -10.00 6.43
CA VAL A 250 -8.89 -10.47 5.55
C VAL A 250 -10.19 -10.53 6.34
N SER A 251 -11.09 -9.57 6.08
CA SER A 251 -12.47 -9.62 6.55
C SER A 251 -13.29 -10.58 5.70
N ILE A 252 -14.06 -11.47 6.31
CA ILE A 252 -14.79 -12.54 5.62
C ILE A 252 -16.28 -12.36 5.87
N HIS A 253 -17.04 -12.20 4.79
CA HIS A 253 -18.47 -11.89 4.79
C HIS A 253 -19.23 -12.76 3.78
N ALA A 254 -20.54 -12.78 3.92
CA ALA A 254 -21.49 -13.38 3.00
C ALA A 254 -22.82 -12.58 3.04
N ASP A 255 -22.74 -11.28 2.74
CA ASP A 255 -23.81 -10.30 2.93
C ASP A 255 -25.06 -10.61 2.07
N SER A 256 -26.12 -9.82 2.23
CA SER A 256 -27.38 -9.92 1.50
C SER A 256 -27.70 -8.59 0.82
N VAL A 257 -27.92 -8.61 -0.50
CA VAL A 257 -28.36 -7.42 -1.23
C VAL A 257 -29.89 -7.27 -1.19
N ARG A 258 -30.37 -6.05 -0.93
CA ARG A 258 -31.82 -5.77 -0.83
C ARG A 258 -32.51 -5.71 -2.19
N HIS A 259 -31.84 -5.13 -3.19
CA HIS A 259 -32.34 -5.01 -4.55
C HIS A 259 -31.65 -6.05 -5.45
N SER A 260 -32.43 -6.78 -6.25
CA SER A 260 -31.93 -7.79 -7.20
C SER A 260 -31.34 -9.07 -6.58
N ARG A 261 -32.02 -9.62 -5.56
CA ARG A 261 -31.66 -10.86 -4.82
C ARG A 261 -31.32 -12.05 -5.74
N ASP A 262 -32.01 -12.19 -6.86
CA ASP A 262 -31.79 -13.28 -7.81
C ASP A 262 -30.62 -13.02 -8.78
N ALA A 263 -30.25 -11.75 -9.00
CA ALA A 263 -29.29 -11.36 -10.03
C ALA A 263 -27.85 -11.22 -9.50
N VAL A 264 -27.69 -10.82 -8.24
CA VAL A 264 -26.38 -10.59 -7.63
C VAL A 264 -25.90 -11.87 -6.95
N ARG A 265 -24.82 -12.45 -7.49
CA ARG A 265 -24.22 -13.68 -6.97
C ARG A 265 -22.76 -13.84 -7.38
N GLY A 266 -22.04 -14.67 -6.65
CA GLY A 266 -20.62 -14.93 -6.82
C GLY A 266 -19.75 -14.11 -5.87
N ALA A 267 -18.53 -14.58 -5.65
CA ALA A 267 -17.59 -13.94 -4.73
C ALA A 267 -17.13 -12.57 -5.24
N THR A 268 -16.88 -11.67 -4.29
CA THR A 268 -16.47 -10.27 -4.52
C THR A 268 -15.38 -9.90 -3.52
N VAL A 269 -14.40 -9.11 -3.94
CA VAL A 269 -13.30 -8.62 -3.10
C VAL A 269 -13.36 -7.10 -3.06
N TYR A 270 -13.38 -6.54 -1.85
CA TYR A 270 -13.45 -5.12 -1.59
C TYR A 270 -12.15 -4.59 -0.98
N THR A 271 -11.84 -3.33 -1.31
CA THR A 271 -10.70 -2.57 -0.79
C THR A 271 -11.16 -1.21 -0.29
N LEU A 272 -10.39 -0.60 0.63
CA LEU A 272 -10.74 0.71 1.18
C LEU A 272 -10.68 1.83 0.13
N SER A 273 -11.75 2.62 0.06
CA SER A 273 -11.79 3.87 -0.70
C SER A 273 -12.82 4.81 -0.10
N GLU A 274 -12.49 6.11 -0.02
CA GLU A 274 -13.44 7.15 0.36
C GLU A 274 -14.64 7.22 -0.58
N LYS A 275 -14.42 6.93 -1.86
CA LYS A 275 -15.48 6.86 -2.88
C LYS A 275 -15.72 5.40 -3.27
N ALA A 276 -16.98 4.98 -3.18
CA ALA A 276 -17.41 3.66 -3.65
C ALA A 276 -17.22 3.52 -5.17
N SER A 277 -16.86 2.32 -5.62
CA SER A 277 -16.67 2.02 -7.06
C SER A 277 -17.99 2.00 -7.83
N ASP A 278 -19.09 1.65 -7.15
CA ASP A 278 -20.43 1.51 -7.70
C ASP A 278 -21.46 1.45 -6.56
N ASP A 279 -22.75 1.50 -6.90
CA ASP A 279 -23.85 1.54 -5.94
C ASP A 279 -23.94 0.29 -5.06
N LEU A 280 -23.56 -0.88 -5.59
CA LEU A 280 -23.52 -2.11 -4.81
C LEU A 280 -22.44 -2.02 -3.74
N ALA A 281 -21.24 -1.55 -4.09
CA ALA A 281 -20.16 -1.35 -3.12
C ALA A 281 -20.53 -0.31 -2.04
N ALA A 282 -21.28 0.73 -2.40
CA ALA A 282 -21.80 1.71 -1.44
C ALA A 282 -22.79 1.07 -0.47
N GLN A 283 -23.74 0.28 -0.97
CA GLN A 283 -24.76 -0.40 -0.16
C GLN A 283 -24.16 -1.42 0.81
N VAL A 284 -23.23 -2.25 0.33
CA VAL A 284 -22.53 -3.23 1.19
C VAL A 284 -21.72 -2.50 2.25
N ALA A 285 -20.95 -1.46 1.89
CA ALA A 285 -20.21 -0.68 2.88
C ALA A 285 -21.10 -0.02 3.94
N GLU A 286 -22.26 0.52 3.55
CA GLU A 286 -23.23 1.09 4.48
C GLU A 286 -23.80 0.02 5.43
N SER A 287 -24.24 -1.12 4.89
CA SER A 287 -24.77 -2.25 5.67
C SER A 287 -23.75 -2.74 6.70
N GLU A 288 -22.52 -3.02 6.25
CA GLU A 288 -21.45 -3.53 7.11
C GLU A 288 -21.04 -2.55 8.20
N ASN A 289 -21.06 -1.24 7.92
CA ASN A 289 -20.72 -0.21 8.89
C ASN A 289 -21.80 -0.03 10.00
N LEU A 290 -23.00 -0.59 9.82
CA LEU A 290 -24.07 -0.57 10.82
C LEU A 290 -23.95 -1.69 11.87
N SER A 291 -23.00 -2.61 11.74
CA SER A 291 -22.78 -3.74 12.67
C SER A 291 -22.67 -3.30 14.14
N ASP A 292 -21.88 -2.25 14.43
CA ASP A 292 -21.73 -1.70 15.79
C ASP A 292 -23.05 -1.15 16.35
N VAL A 293 -23.87 -0.52 15.50
CA VAL A 293 -25.19 0.02 15.88
C VAL A 293 -26.17 -1.11 16.22
N ILE A 294 -26.18 -2.18 15.43
CA ILE A 294 -27.03 -3.37 15.65
C ILE A 294 -26.73 -4.00 17.02
N ALA A 295 -25.46 -4.03 17.41
CA ALA A 295 -25.04 -4.57 18.70
C ALA A 295 -25.21 -3.60 19.88
N GLY A 296 -25.75 -2.40 19.65
CA GLY A 296 -25.96 -1.39 20.69
C GLY A 296 -24.67 -0.73 21.20
N VAL A 297 -23.60 -0.73 20.39
CA VAL A 297 -22.35 -0.02 20.71
C VAL A 297 -22.48 1.43 20.23
N GLU A 298 -22.26 2.39 21.13
CA GLU A 298 -22.20 3.80 20.75
C GLU A 298 -21.09 4.04 19.74
N LEU A 299 -21.44 4.70 18.62
CA LEU A 299 -20.47 5.16 17.64
C LEU A 299 -19.66 6.30 18.27
N ALA A 300 -18.52 5.97 18.88
CA ALA A 300 -17.57 7.00 19.30
C ALA A 300 -17.12 7.80 18.06
N GLU A 301 -17.37 9.11 18.08
CA GLU A 301 -16.84 10.05 17.10
C GLU A 301 -15.31 9.98 17.10
N GLU A 302 -14.71 10.01 15.91
CA GLU A 302 -13.25 10.11 15.81
C GLU A 302 -12.79 11.45 16.39
N PRO A 303 -11.74 11.49 17.23
CA PRO A 303 -10.87 12.64 17.17
C PRO A 303 -10.36 12.71 15.73
N ALA A 304 -10.52 13.86 15.08
CA ALA A 304 -9.97 14.08 13.74
C ALA A 304 -8.55 13.51 13.69
N ASP A 305 -8.33 12.52 12.81
CA ASP A 305 -7.03 11.88 12.65
C ASP A 305 -5.94 12.95 12.66
N VAL A 306 -4.99 12.86 13.59
CA VAL A 306 -3.79 13.70 13.54
C VAL A 306 -3.14 13.40 12.20
N THR A 307 -3.21 14.38 11.31
CA THR A 307 -2.84 14.23 9.89
C THR A 307 -1.32 14.34 9.77
N ASP A 308 -0.62 13.31 10.25
CA ASP A 308 0.80 13.14 9.98
C ASP A 308 0.97 12.62 8.55
N ILE A 309 1.88 13.24 7.81
CA ILE A 309 2.15 12.94 6.40
C ILE A 309 2.81 11.56 6.26
N LEU A 310 3.49 11.10 7.31
CA LEU A 310 3.95 9.72 7.41
C LEU A 310 2.78 8.73 7.44
N ILE A 311 1.68 9.09 8.11
CA ILE A 311 0.46 8.28 8.15
C ILE A 311 -0.21 8.29 6.77
N ASP A 312 -0.31 9.42 6.08
CA ASP A 312 -0.87 9.48 4.71
C ASP A 312 -0.09 8.62 3.70
N LEU A 313 1.24 8.66 3.76
CA LEU A 313 2.09 7.85 2.89
C LEU A 313 1.93 6.36 3.19
N ALA A 314 1.93 5.98 4.47
CA ALA A 314 1.67 4.61 4.90
C ALA A 314 0.29 4.14 4.42
N ARG A 315 -0.76 4.97 4.54
CA ARG A 315 -2.11 4.68 4.01
C ARG A 315 -2.07 4.37 2.52
N ARG A 316 -1.35 5.18 1.73
CA ARG A 316 -1.24 5.00 0.28
C ARG A 316 -0.53 3.71 -0.08
N GLU A 317 0.58 3.41 0.59
CA GLU A 317 1.34 2.18 0.40
C GLU A 317 0.50 0.94 0.79
N THR A 318 -0.11 0.97 1.98
CA THR A 318 -1.04 -0.06 2.47
C THR A 318 -2.19 -0.29 1.49
N LYS A 319 -2.76 0.77 0.90
CA LYS A 319 -3.81 0.66 -0.12
C LYS A 319 -3.31 -0.01 -1.40
N ASN A 320 -2.06 0.26 -1.82
CA ASN A 320 -1.45 -0.41 -2.98
C ASN A 320 -1.26 -1.91 -2.71
N PHE A 321 -0.75 -2.29 -1.54
CA PHE A 321 -0.63 -3.70 -1.15
C PHE A 321 -2.00 -4.40 -1.09
N SER A 322 -3.00 -3.73 -0.50
CA SER A 322 -4.38 -4.23 -0.45
C SER A 322 -4.96 -4.46 -1.85
N THR A 323 -4.72 -3.52 -2.77
CA THR A 323 -5.16 -3.61 -4.16
C THR A 323 -4.43 -4.72 -4.92
N HIS A 324 -3.13 -4.89 -4.67
CA HIS A 324 -2.36 -5.98 -5.25
C HIS A 324 -2.87 -7.34 -4.77
N PHE A 325 -3.05 -7.51 -3.45
CA PHE A 325 -3.64 -8.73 -2.88
C PHE A 325 -5.03 -8.99 -3.44
N ALA A 326 -5.90 -7.98 -3.53
CA ALA A 326 -7.25 -8.14 -4.06
C ALA A 326 -7.26 -8.68 -5.50
N ARG A 327 -6.35 -8.20 -6.37
CA ARG A 327 -6.21 -8.70 -7.74
C ARG A 327 -5.73 -10.15 -7.78
N THR A 328 -4.75 -10.48 -6.96
CA THR A 328 -4.25 -11.86 -6.81
C THR A 328 -5.36 -12.80 -6.32
N LEU A 329 -6.10 -12.38 -5.29
CA LEU A 329 -7.23 -13.13 -4.74
C LEU A 329 -8.33 -13.36 -5.78
N VAL A 330 -8.72 -12.34 -6.53
CA VAL A 330 -9.68 -12.47 -7.64
C VAL A 330 -9.19 -13.44 -8.72
N SER A 331 -7.89 -13.42 -9.04
CA SER A 331 -7.30 -14.31 -10.04
C SER A 331 -7.41 -15.78 -9.62
N GLU A 332 -7.03 -16.10 -8.38
CA GLU A 332 -7.09 -17.47 -7.85
C GLU A 332 -8.54 -17.96 -7.69
N LEU A 333 -9.42 -17.12 -7.14
CA LEU A 333 -10.84 -17.45 -6.94
C LEU A 333 -11.56 -17.78 -8.25
N ARG A 334 -11.16 -17.18 -9.38
CA ARG A 334 -11.78 -17.43 -10.70
C ARG A 334 -11.78 -18.91 -11.08
N SER A 335 -10.80 -19.67 -10.61
CA SER A 335 -10.68 -21.11 -10.90
C SER A 335 -11.53 -22.00 -9.98
N ALA A 336 -11.95 -21.48 -8.81
CA ALA A 336 -12.60 -22.25 -7.76
C ALA A 336 -14.09 -21.92 -7.57
N VAL A 337 -14.48 -20.68 -7.83
CA VAL A 337 -15.84 -20.17 -7.56
C VAL A 337 -16.35 -19.27 -8.68
N LYS A 338 -17.68 -19.09 -8.70
CA LYS A 338 -18.29 -18.04 -9.51
C LYS A 338 -17.92 -16.68 -8.93
N LEU A 339 -17.48 -15.77 -9.78
CA LEU A 339 -17.25 -14.38 -9.45
C LEU A 339 -18.41 -13.52 -9.95
N ILE A 340 -18.69 -12.42 -9.24
CA ILE A 340 -19.58 -11.36 -9.75
C ILE A 340 -18.93 -10.66 -10.95
N ASN A 341 -19.73 -9.91 -11.73
CA ASN A 341 -19.16 -8.93 -12.64
C ASN A 341 -18.40 -7.84 -11.86
N ASN A 342 -17.24 -7.43 -12.36
CA ASN A 342 -16.33 -6.52 -11.64
C ASN A 342 -16.08 -7.01 -10.19
N PRO A 343 -15.39 -8.16 -10.04
CA PRO A 343 -15.24 -8.82 -8.75
C PRO A 343 -14.25 -8.14 -7.79
N HIS A 344 -13.50 -7.14 -8.27
CA HIS A 344 -12.75 -6.25 -7.38
C HIS A 344 -13.48 -4.90 -7.33
N ARG A 345 -13.90 -4.51 -6.13
CA ARG A 345 -14.63 -3.28 -5.83
C ARG A 345 -13.95 -2.49 -4.71
N SER A 346 -14.42 -1.28 -4.46
CA SER A 346 -13.91 -0.46 -3.37
C SER A 346 -15.00 0.36 -2.70
N GLY A 347 -14.87 0.62 -1.40
CA GLY A 347 -15.86 1.36 -0.61
C GLY A 347 -15.34 1.78 0.76
N GLY A 348 -16.14 2.55 1.49
CA GLY A 348 -15.79 3.15 2.78
C GLY A 348 -15.97 2.22 3.97
N PHE A 349 -15.37 1.02 3.93
CA PHE A 349 -15.50 0.01 4.98
C PHE A 349 -14.68 0.38 6.22
N VAL A 350 -15.33 0.52 7.38
CA VAL A 350 -14.66 0.85 8.65
C VAL A 350 -13.63 -0.22 9.04
N VAL A 351 -13.94 -1.49 8.81
CA VAL A 351 -13.05 -2.62 9.14
C VAL A 351 -11.75 -2.63 8.34
N LEU A 352 -11.69 -1.90 7.21
CA LEU A 352 -10.50 -1.83 6.35
C LEU A 352 -9.66 -0.57 6.58
N LYS A 353 -9.97 0.25 7.61
CA LYS A 353 -9.30 1.54 7.87
C LYS A 353 -7.90 1.44 8.48
N ALA A 354 -7.34 0.24 8.68
CA ALA A 354 -5.96 0.11 9.16
C ALA A 354 -4.99 0.77 8.15
N HIS A 355 -4.23 1.77 8.59
CA HIS A 355 -3.34 2.53 7.73
C HIS A 355 -2.00 1.85 7.45
N ASP A 356 -1.64 0.86 8.28
CA ASP A 356 -0.36 0.18 8.33
C ASP A 356 -0.49 -1.34 8.10
N VAL A 357 -1.69 -1.84 7.79
CA VAL A 357 -1.99 -3.26 7.56
C VAL A 357 -2.76 -3.42 6.25
N PRO A 358 -2.20 -4.10 5.22
CA PRO A 358 -2.92 -4.41 3.99
C PRO A 358 -4.21 -5.17 4.30
N SER A 359 -5.35 -4.67 3.84
CA SER A 359 -6.67 -5.15 4.26
C SER A 359 -7.61 -5.32 3.06
N VAL A 360 -8.30 -6.45 2.99
CA VAL A 360 -9.41 -6.67 2.06
C VAL A 360 -10.63 -7.22 2.79
N LEU A 361 -11.81 -6.99 2.22
CA LEU A 361 -13.03 -7.69 2.60
C LEU A 361 -13.40 -8.66 1.47
N LEU A 362 -13.55 -9.94 1.81
CA LEU A 362 -13.95 -11.02 0.92
C LEU A 362 -15.42 -11.36 1.18
N GLU A 363 -16.28 -11.02 0.22
CA GLU A 363 -17.62 -11.58 0.13
C GLU A 363 -17.52 -12.95 -0.53
N LEU A 364 -17.86 -13.99 0.22
CA LEU A 364 -17.84 -15.39 -0.25
C LEU A 364 -18.93 -15.65 -1.31
N GLY A 365 -20.00 -14.87 -1.27
CA GLY A 365 -21.20 -14.96 -2.06
C GLY A 365 -22.33 -14.22 -1.32
N TYR A 366 -23.52 -14.17 -1.89
CA TYR A 366 -24.62 -13.40 -1.29
C TYR A 366 -25.70 -14.32 -0.73
N LEU A 367 -25.96 -14.27 0.58
CA LEU A 367 -26.98 -15.11 1.24
C LEU A 367 -28.41 -14.81 0.76
N SER A 368 -28.64 -13.63 0.16
CA SER A 368 -29.89 -13.31 -0.53
C SER A 368 -30.16 -14.17 -1.77
N ASN A 369 -29.16 -14.87 -2.30
CA ASN A 369 -29.27 -15.71 -3.49
C ASN A 369 -29.27 -17.19 -3.11
N GLU A 370 -30.36 -17.91 -3.41
CA GLU A 370 -30.52 -19.33 -3.03
C GLU A 370 -29.39 -20.26 -3.52
N HIS A 371 -28.78 -19.94 -4.67
CA HIS A 371 -27.70 -20.76 -5.20
C HIS A 371 -26.40 -20.53 -4.44
N ASP A 372 -26.11 -19.29 -4.05
CA ASP A 372 -24.93 -19.00 -3.24
C ASP A 372 -25.13 -19.49 -1.82
N GLU A 373 -26.31 -19.36 -1.22
CA GLU A 373 -26.62 -19.93 0.09
C GLU A 373 -26.33 -21.44 0.14
N LYS A 374 -26.77 -22.21 -0.88
CA LYS A 374 -26.47 -23.65 -1.01
C LYS A 374 -24.97 -23.94 -1.10
N LEU A 375 -24.20 -23.08 -1.74
CA LEU A 375 -22.75 -23.22 -1.85
C LEU A 375 -22.06 -22.88 -0.54
N LEU A 376 -22.49 -21.81 0.14
CA LEU A 376 -21.90 -21.31 1.39
C LEU A 376 -22.00 -22.32 2.53
N VAL A 377 -23.08 -23.11 2.59
CA VAL A 377 -23.25 -24.20 3.56
C VAL A 377 -22.58 -25.52 3.14
N SER A 378 -22.08 -25.62 1.90
CA SER A 378 -21.43 -26.83 1.40
C SER A 378 -19.99 -26.93 1.87
N GLU A 379 -19.66 -28.00 2.60
CA GLU A 379 -18.29 -28.30 3.02
C GLU A 379 -17.33 -28.40 1.82
N ALA A 380 -17.71 -29.13 0.77
CA ALA A 380 -16.89 -29.28 -0.43
C ALA A 380 -16.62 -27.94 -1.13
N TRP A 381 -17.59 -27.01 -1.12
CA TRP A 381 -17.37 -25.67 -1.65
C TRP A 381 -16.44 -24.87 -0.74
N ARG A 382 -16.68 -24.85 0.58
CA ARG A 382 -15.81 -24.15 1.55
C ARG A 382 -14.36 -24.61 1.46
N GLU A 383 -14.11 -25.92 1.39
CA GLU A 383 -12.78 -26.50 1.25
C GLU A 383 -12.07 -26.04 -0.03
N ARG A 384 -12.76 -26.07 -1.18
CA ARG A 384 -12.20 -25.61 -2.46
C ARG A 384 -11.93 -24.11 -2.45
N THR A 385 -12.86 -23.31 -1.94
CA THR A 385 -12.71 -21.86 -1.87
C THR A 385 -11.57 -21.48 -0.91
N ALA A 386 -11.48 -22.11 0.27
CA ALA A 386 -10.41 -21.86 1.23
C ALA A 386 -9.03 -22.27 0.68
N ASN A 387 -8.94 -23.32 -0.15
CA ASN A 387 -7.72 -23.64 -0.89
C ASN A 387 -7.32 -22.50 -1.82
N ALA A 388 -8.24 -21.96 -2.63
CA ALA A 388 -7.94 -20.84 -3.53
C ALA A 388 -7.49 -19.58 -2.78
N VAL A 389 -8.10 -19.27 -1.63
CA VAL A 389 -7.65 -18.17 -0.77
C VAL A 389 -6.25 -18.44 -0.20
N THR A 390 -5.95 -19.68 0.19
CA THR A 390 -4.63 -20.10 0.68
C THR A 390 -3.56 -19.92 -0.40
N GLU A 391 -3.84 -20.28 -1.65
CA GLU A 391 -2.94 -20.08 -2.78
C GLU A 391 -2.75 -18.59 -3.09
N ALA A 392 -3.80 -17.77 -3.03
CA ALA A 392 -3.70 -16.33 -3.23
C ALA A 392 -2.79 -15.65 -2.19
N ILE A 393 -2.93 -16.05 -0.92
CA ILE A 393 -2.06 -15.60 0.17
C ILE A 393 -0.62 -16.08 -0.07
N GLY A 394 -0.44 -17.32 -0.53
CA GLY A 394 0.83 -17.87 -0.97
C GLY A 394 1.52 -17.02 -2.04
N ALA A 395 0.79 -16.67 -3.09
CA ALA A 395 1.28 -15.84 -4.18
C ALA A 395 1.64 -14.42 -3.71
N PHE A 396 0.83 -13.83 -2.83
CA PHE A 396 1.09 -12.51 -2.25
C PHE A 396 2.40 -12.44 -1.46
N PHE A 397 2.68 -13.44 -0.64
CA PHE A 397 3.91 -13.49 0.17
C PHE A 397 5.11 -14.11 -0.55
N MET A 398 4.95 -14.61 -1.78
CA MET A 398 6.02 -15.27 -2.53
C MET A 398 7.29 -14.42 -2.66
N PRO A 399 7.22 -13.09 -2.95
CA PRO A 399 8.43 -12.27 -3.01
C PRO A 399 9.16 -12.18 -1.67
N ARG A 400 8.45 -12.10 -0.54
CA ARG A 400 9.04 -12.09 0.81
C ARG A 400 9.86 -13.35 1.06
N PHE A 401 9.29 -14.52 0.76
CA PHE A 401 9.98 -15.80 0.93
C PHE A 401 11.20 -15.94 0.01
N ALA A 402 11.15 -15.37 -1.20
CA ALA A 402 12.29 -15.34 -2.10
C ALA A 402 13.44 -14.45 -1.57
N MET A 403 13.13 -13.39 -0.82
CA MET A 403 14.11 -12.50 -0.18
C MET A 403 14.79 -13.17 1.02
N GLU A 404 14.03 -13.86 1.87
CA GLU A 404 14.56 -14.61 3.03
C GLU A 404 15.52 -15.73 2.60
N LYS A 405 15.17 -16.51 1.56
CA LYS A 405 16.06 -17.56 1.04
C LYS A 405 17.38 -17.02 0.48
N SER A 406 17.38 -15.81 -0.09
CA SER A 406 18.60 -15.16 -0.59
C SER A 406 19.46 -14.53 0.51
N ALA A 407 18.92 -14.33 1.72
CA ALA A 407 19.61 -13.69 2.84
C ALA A 407 20.29 -14.68 3.81
N LEU A 408 20.13 -15.99 3.60
CA LEU A 408 20.83 -17.01 4.38
C LEU A 408 22.30 -17.13 3.90
N PRO A 409 23.29 -17.07 4.79
CA PRO A 409 24.69 -17.33 4.41
C PRO A 409 24.83 -18.77 3.90
N LYS A 410 25.57 -18.94 2.81
CA LYS A 410 25.88 -20.25 2.20
C LYS A 410 26.76 -21.11 3.10
#